data_AF-A0A2D9F4I6-F1
#
_entry.id   AF-A0A2D9F4I6-F1
#
_cell.length_a   1.000
_cell.length_b   1.000
_cell.length_c   1.000
_cell.angle_alpha   90.00
_cell.angle_beta   90.00
_cell.angle_gamma   90.00
#
_symmetry.space_group_name_H-M   'P 1'
#
loop_
_entity.id
_entity.type
_entity.pdbx_description
1 polymer ?
#
loop_
_entity_poly.entity_id
_entity_poly.type
_entity_poly.pdbx_seq_one_letter_code
_entity_poly.pdbx_strand_id
1 'polypeptide(L)'
;MWHEWGYDQFAQGAREQMTPEISEFSYGFALTNELVGWTPLNAAPIFPSLIEEGKADGGYDVKFDKPGAPLFLQFKRSDCMKYRSAREIKKYGLPLVPDFYRFPITARKKSFQHTSLVTLDDGINEVFYVAPRFHKHSEINDAWAKQKVAERSVFVPPSAIGLIYDDDAHYVSFDENRTFFCSEPKEIDALSIEDLRSRLTEKIQKDERPLRETAVEWRNNIRTRVENARETQSKLDKEMGQLSEPESHPRIRRRSPPPTMEIRPEKELSEERRVVRELADDAQRYFNAQLVVVQKVD
;
A
#
# COMPACT_ATOMS: atom_id res chain seq x y z
N MET A 1 -10.36 -50.07 9.30
CA MET A 1 -11.03 -49.32 8.21
C MET A 1 -11.01 -47.86 8.63
N TRP A 2 -9.87 -47.20 8.42
CA TRP A 2 -9.62 -45.82 8.81
C TRP A 2 -9.77 -44.97 7.56
N HIS A 3 -10.74 -44.06 7.55
CA HIS A 3 -11.00 -43.17 6.42
C HIS A 3 -10.04 -41.98 6.45
N GLU A 4 -9.19 -41.90 5.43
CA GLU A 4 -8.50 -40.70 4.98
C GLU A 4 -9.52 -39.60 4.65
N TRP A 5 -9.45 -38.48 5.38
CA TRP A 5 -10.10 -37.23 5.00
C TRP A 5 -9.03 -36.13 4.90
N GLY A 6 -8.93 -35.52 3.72
CA GLY A 6 -8.74 -34.07 3.62
C GLY A 6 -7.34 -33.50 3.40
N TYR A 7 -6.31 -34.28 3.08
CA TYR A 7 -4.98 -33.71 2.79
C TYR A 7 -4.76 -33.30 1.31
N ASP A 8 -5.59 -33.76 0.37
CA ASP A 8 -5.33 -33.59 -1.07
C ASP A 8 -5.74 -32.22 -1.65
N GLN A 9 -6.62 -31.46 -1.02
CA GLN A 9 -7.05 -30.15 -1.56
C GLN A 9 -6.09 -28.99 -1.23
N PHE A 10 -5.27 -29.12 -0.18
CA PHE A 10 -4.24 -28.13 0.16
C PHE A 10 -2.91 -28.39 -0.54
N ALA A 11 -2.61 -29.66 -0.87
CA ALA A 11 -1.35 -30.03 -1.54
C ALA A 11 -1.31 -29.68 -3.03
N GLN A 12 -2.45 -29.58 -3.72
CA GLN A 12 -2.50 -29.29 -5.16
C GLN A 12 -2.23 -27.81 -5.50
N GLY A 13 -2.47 -26.86 -4.60
CA GLY A 13 -2.18 -25.43 -4.83
C GLY A 13 -0.70 -25.04 -4.63
N ALA A 14 0.07 -25.86 -3.89
CA ALA A 14 1.45 -25.54 -3.51
C ALA A 14 2.49 -25.81 -4.61
N ARG A 15 2.14 -26.52 -5.68
CA ARG A 15 3.04 -26.82 -6.81
C ARG A 15 3.03 -25.78 -7.94
N GLU A 16 2.13 -24.79 -7.88
CA GLU A 16 1.84 -23.88 -9.01
C GLU A 16 2.28 -22.43 -8.78
N GLN A 17 2.62 -22.10 -7.54
CA GLN A 17 2.89 -20.76 -7.05
C GLN A 17 4.35 -20.66 -6.59
N MET A 18 5.08 -19.68 -7.13
CA MET A 18 6.39 -19.31 -6.61
C MET A 18 6.21 -18.20 -5.57
N THR A 19 6.53 -18.51 -4.31
CA THR A 19 6.59 -17.51 -3.23
C THR A 19 7.70 -16.50 -3.54
N PRO A 20 7.46 -15.19 -3.38
CA PRO A 20 8.46 -14.18 -3.64
C PRO A 20 9.66 -14.31 -2.70
N GLU A 21 10.86 -14.21 -3.27
CA GLU A 21 12.11 -14.19 -2.51
C GLU A 21 12.34 -12.81 -1.86
N ILE A 22 11.68 -11.78 -2.38
CA ILE A 22 11.83 -10.38 -1.97
C ILE A 22 10.89 -10.05 -0.82
N SER A 23 11.35 -9.28 0.17
CA SER A 23 10.52 -8.75 1.26
C SER A 23 9.75 -7.49 0.85
N GLU A 24 8.60 -7.22 1.49
CA GLU A 24 7.85 -5.96 1.27
C GLU A 24 8.72 -4.73 1.58
N PHE A 25 9.60 -4.83 2.58
CA PHE A 25 10.51 -3.76 2.95
C PHE A 25 11.54 -3.46 1.85
N SER A 26 12.20 -4.51 1.32
CA SER A 26 13.21 -4.35 0.25
C SER A 26 12.59 -3.77 -1.01
N TYR A 27 11.40 -4.24 -1.39
CA TYR A 27 10.66 -3.71 -2.52
C TYR A 27 10.21 -2.26 -2.27
N GLY A 28 9.62 -1.97 -1.11
CA GLY A 28 9.16 -0.64 -0.76
C GLY A 28 10.30 0.38 -0.74
N PHE A 29 11.46 0.01 -0.19
CA PHE A 29 12.66 0.83 -0.27
C PHE A 29 13.08 1.10 -1.72
N ALA A 30 13.13 0.05 -2.55
CA ALA A 30 13.56 0.16 -3.93
C ALA A 30 12.66 1.11 -4.74
N LEU A 31 11.35 0.91 -4.61
CA LEU A 31 10.33 1.72 -5.28
C LEU A 31 10.36 3.16 -4.77
N THR A 32 10.38 3.38 -3.45
CA THR A 32 10.37 4.72 -2.88
C THR A 32 11.59 5.53 -3.31
N ASN A 33 12.79 4.94 -3.32
CA ASN A 33 13.98 5.62 -3.81
C ASN A 33 13.88 6.00 -5.31
N GLU A 34 13.26 5.14 -6.12
CA GLU A 34 13.02 5.44 -7.54
C GLU A 34 12.00 6.57 -7.72
N LEU A 35 10.90 6.57 -6.96
CA LEU A 35 9.90 7.65 -6.96
C LEU A 35 10.50 9.00 -6.56
N VAL A 36 11.41 9.00 -5.57
CA VAL A 36 12.20 10.18 -5.17
C VAL A 36 13.09 10.67 -6.32
N GLY A 37 13.62 9.76 -7.15
CA GLY A 37 14.49 10.11 -8.27
C GLY A 37 13.77 10.54 -9.56
N TRP A 38 12.54 10.09 -9.78
CA TRP A 38 11.78 10.32 -11.02
C TRP A 38 11.01 11.61 -11.09
N THR A 39 10.48 11.93 -9.94
CA THR A 39 9.85 13.19 -9.76
C THR A 39 11.00 14.14 -9.42
N PRO A 40 11.06 15.36 -9.94
CA PRO A 40 12.05 16.30 -9.46
C PRO A 40 11.82 16.70 -7.98
N LEU A 41 11.00 15.95 -7.24
CA LEU A 41 10.55 16.20 -5.89
C LEU A 41 11.68 16.24 -4.87
N ASN A 42 11.64 17.26 -4.03
CA ASN A 42 12.14 17.18 -2.65
C ASN A 42 11.18 16.37 -1.76
N ALA A 43 10.60 15.28 -2.27
CA ALA A 43 9.72 14.41 -1.51
C ALA A 43 10.58 13.37 -0.85
N ALA A 44 11.30 13.76 0.21
CA ALA A 44 11.85 12.76 1.08
C ALA A 44 10.65 11.93 1.60
N PRO A 45 10.62 10.60 1.40
CA PRO A 45 9.67 9.75 2.09
C PRO A 45 9.72 10.09 3.57
N ILE A 46 8.57 10.41 4.16
CA ILE A 46 8.52 10.84 5.56
C ILE A 46 8.61 9.58 6.38
N PHE A 47 9.83 9.14 6.60
CA PHE A 47 10.12 7.98 7.42
C PHE A 47 9.97 8.36 8.89
N PRO A 48 9.30 7.52 9.69
CA PRO A 48 9.10 7.79 11.11
C PRO A 48 10.38 7.88 11.97
N SER A 49 11.58 7.64 11.43
CA SER A 49 12.82 7.59 12.23
C SER A 49 13.64 8.89 12.20
N LEU A 50 13.91 9.41 13.40
CA LEU A 50 14.68 10.59 13.85
C LEU A 50 16.15 10.78 13.35
N ILE A 51 16.55 10.30 12.16
CA ILE A 51 17.99 10.25 11.78
C ILE A 51 18.44 11.30 10.75
N GLU A 52 17.57 12.21 10.29
CA GLU A 52 17.98 13.23 9.29
C GLU A 52 17.79 14.70 9.71
N GLU A 53 17.79 15.01 11.01
CA GLU A 53 17.93 16.40 11.49
C GLU A 53 19.40 16.89 11.62
N GLY A 54 20.36 16.08 11.18
CA GLY A 54 21.79 16.29 11.43
C GLY A 54 22.60 17.02 10.34
N LYS A 55 22.02 17.41 9.19
CA LYS A 55 22.78 18.15 8.15
C LYS A 55 22.54 19.65 8.31
N ALA A 56 23.64 20.37 8.50
CA ALA A 56 23.69 21.81 8.73
C ALA A 56 23.28 22.67 7.51
N ASP A 57 22.99 22.03 6.37
CA ASP A 57 22.38 22.67 5.20
C ASP A 57 20.91 22.28 5.14
N GLY A 58 20.03 23.27 5.25
CA GLY A 58 18.57 23.16 5.36
C GLY A 58 17.86 22.56 4.15
N GLY A 59 18.18 21.32 3.77
CA GLY A 59 17.56 20.60 2.65
C GLY A 59 16.17 20.02 2.93
N TYR A 60 15.69 20.12 4.17
CA TYR A 60 14.37 19.65 4.61
C TYR A 60 13.34 20.77 4.80
N ASP A 61 13.61 21.97 4.25
CA ASP A 61 12.51 22.83 3.83
C ASP A 61 11.82 22.13 2.66
N VAL A 62 10.95 21.17 2.99
CA VAL A 62 9.77 20.90 2.17
C VAL A 62 9.27 22.27 1.79
N LYS A 63 9.27 22.59 0.50
CA LYS A 63 8.89 23.92 0.04
C LYS A 63 7.39 24.03 0.30
N PHE A 64 7.05 24.39 1.52
CA PHE A 64 5.70 24.49 2.05
C PHE A 64 4.88 25.53 1.28
N ASP A 65 5.58 26.40 0.57
CA ASP A 65 5.06 27.40 -0.34
C ASP A 65 4.67 26.86 -1.72
N LYS A 66 4.99 25.59 -2.02
CA LYS A 66 4.64 24.94 -3.28
C LYS A 66 3.41 24.04 -3.15
N PRO A 67 2.61 23.90 -4.22
CA PRO A 67 1.50 22.96 -4.23
C PRO A 67 1.99 21.51 -4.18
N GLY A 68 1.13 20.62 -3.68
CA GLY A 68 1.41 19.20 -3.59
C GLY A 68 0.17 18.31 -3.57
N ALA A 69 0.38 17.01 -3.68
CA ALA A 69 -0.63 15.97 -3.66
C ALA A 69 -0.19 14.83 -2.72
N PRO A 70 -1.09 14.29 -1.86
CA PRO A 70 -0.76 13.21 -0.96
C PRO A 70 -0.94 11.86 -1.65
N LEU A 71 0.16 11.08 -1.72
CA LEU A 71 0.22 9.74 -2.30
C LEU A 71 0.45 8.71 -1.18
N PHE A 72 -0.48 7.77 -1.03
CA PHE A 72 -0.45 6.69 -0.06
C PHE A 72 -0.19 5.37 -0.76
N LEU A 73 0.90 4.71 -0.39
CA LEU A 73 1.32 3.44 -0.98
C LEU A 73 1.28 2.33 0.06
N GLN A 74 0.47 1.30 -0.19
CA GLN A 74 0.58 0.04 0.52
C GLN A 74 1.35 -0.97 -0.33
N PHE A 75 2.60 -1.23 0.06
CA PHE A 75 3.44 -2.20 -0.62
C PHE A 75 2.91 -3.62 -0.44
N LYS A 76 2.98 -4.38 -1.53
CA LYS A 76 2.64 -5.80 -1.56
C LYS A 76 3.77 -6.59 -2.20
N ARG A 77 3.89 -7.84 -1.78
CA ARG A 77 4.69 -8.86 -2.47
C ARG A 77 3.84 -9.58 -3.50
N SER A 78 4.48 -9.98 -4.60
CA SER A 78 3.82 -10.69 -5.69
C SER A 78 4.23 -12.14 -5.74
N ASP A 79 3.25 -13.03 -5.66
CA ASP A 79 3.40 -14.43 -5.99
C ASP A 79 3.36 -14.62 -7.51
N CYS A 80 4.29 -15.40 -8.08
CA CYS A 80 4.35 -15.65 -9.52
C CYS A 80 3.65 -16.97 -9.86
N MET A 81 2.66 -16.89 -10.76
CA MET A 81 1.90 -18.01 -11.30
C MET A 81 2.44 -18.40 -12.67
N LYS A 82 3.01 -19.60 -12.79
CA LYS A 82 3.77 -20.04 -13.98
C LYS A 82 3.01 -20.92 -14.96
N TYR A 83 1.87 -21.46 -14.53
CA TYR A 83 1.20 -22.53 -15.27
C TYR A 83 -0.25 -22.17 -15.56
N ARG A 84 -0.75 -22.65 -16.69
CA ARG A 84 -2.17 -22.51 -17.09
C ARG A 84 -3.14 -23.22 -16.15
N SER A 85 -2.63 -24.06 -15.25
CA SER A 85 -3.44 -24.73 -14.23
C SER A 85 -3.81 -23.84 -13.05
N ALA A 86 -3.17 -22.67 -12.91
CA ALA A 86 -3.51 -21.68 -11.91
C ALA A 86 -5.02 -21.37 -11.93
N ARG A 87 -5.60 -21.20 -10.74
CA ARG A 87 -7.05 -21.06 -10.52
C ARG A 87 -7.66 -19.96 -11.38
N GLU A 88 -6.94 -18.86 -11.54
CA GLU A 88 -7.30 -17.69 -12.35
C GLU A 88 -7.60 -18.08 -13.80
N ILE A 89 -6.76 -18.92 -14.40
CA ILE A 89 -6.93 -19.37 -15.78
C ILE A 89 -7.89 -20.57 -15.83
N LYS A 90 -7.63 -21.61 -15.03
CA LYS A 90 -8.34 -22.90 -15.14
C LYS A 90 -9.77 -22.87 -14.62
N LYS A 91 -10.02 -22.18 -13.49
CA LYS A 91 -11.33 -22.12 -12.85
C LYS A 91 -12.14 -20.93 -13.34
N TYR A 92 -11.50 -19.76 -13.43
CA TYR A 92 -12.19 -18.51 -13.78
C TYR A 92 -12.13 -18.16 -15.28
N GLY A 93 -11.33 -18.88 -16.08
CA GLY A 93 -11.22 -18.62 -17.52
C GLY A 93 -10.60 -17.26 -17.83
N LEU A 94 -9.87 -16.66 -16.89
CA LEU A 94 -9.32 -15.32 -17.07
C LEU A 94 -8.26 -15.33 -18.18
N PRO A 95 -8.23 -14.30 -19.02
CA PRO A 95 -7.30 -14.22 -20.14
C PRO A 95 -5.90 -13.76 -19.71
N LEU A 96 -5.41 -14.26 -18.57
CA LEU A 96 -4.06 -14.02 -18.07
C LEU A 96 -3.07 -14.95 -18.77
N VAL A 97 -1.89 -14.41 -19.08
CA VAL A 97 -0.81 -15.17 -19.73
C VAL A 97 0.21 -15.58 -18.66
N PRO A 98 0.53 -16.88 -18.49
CA PRO A 98 1.68 -17.26 -17.68
C PRO A 98 2.97 -16.69 -18.28
N ASP A 99 3.89 -16.07 -17.55
CA ASP A 99 3.96 -15.81 -16.11
C ASP A 99 3.15 -14.57 -15.69
N PHE A 100 2.19 -14.73 -14.76
CA PHE A 100 1.44 -13.61 -14.18
C PHE A 100 1.64 -13.53 -12.66
N TYR A 101 1.22 -12.44 -12.05
CA TYR A 101 1.46 -12.15 -10.64
C TYR A 101 0.16 -12.01 -9.87
N ARG A 102 0.20 -12.28 -8.56
CA ARG A 102 -0.90 -11.94 -7.67
C ARG A 102 -0.42 -11.52 -6.29
N PHE A 103 -1.24 -10.74 -5.60
CA PHE A 103 -1.08 -10.49 -4.17
C PHE A 103 -2.41 -10.66 -3.42
N PRO A 104 -2.38 -11.10 -2.16
CA PRO A 104 -3.58 -11.25 -1.36
C PRO A 104 -4.10 -9.88 -0.87
N ILE A 105 -5.42 -9.74 -0.82
CA ILE A 105 -6.09 -8.72 -0.01
C ILE A 105 -6.41 -9.35 1.34
N THR A 106 -6.05 -8.66 2.42
CA THR A 106 -6.28 -9.16 3.78
C THR A 106 -7.77 -9.34 4.01
N ALA A 107 -8.20 -10.57 4.32
CA ALA A 107 -9.60 -10.87 4.59
C ALA A 107 -10.16 -9.98 5.70
N ARG A 108 -11.42 -9.57 5.53
CA ARG A 108 -12.12 -8.61 6.40
C ARG A 108 -12.11 -9.01 7.87
N LYS A 109 -12.45 -10.26 8.19
CA LYS A 109 -12.31 -10.86 9.54
C LYS A 109 -10.94 -10.65 10.20
N LYS A 110 -9.87 -10.59 9.40
CA LYS A 110 -8.49 -10.50 9.91
C LYS A 110 -8.02 -9.06 10.06
N SER A 111 -8.57 -8.13 9.27
CA SER A 111 -8.13 -6.75 9.30
C SER A 111 -9.13 -5.78 8.70
N PHE A 112 -9.22 -4.63 9.36
CA PHE A 112 -9.89 -3.42 8.92
C PHE A 112 -9.15 -2.67 7.78
N GLN A 113 -7.96 -3.13 7.41
CA GLN A 113 -7.05 -2.45 6.48
C GLN A 113 -7.66 -2.16 5.10
N HIS A 114 -8.41 -3.10 4.51
CA HIS A 114 -8.96 -2.88 3.18
C HIS A 114 -10.03 -1.78 3.20
N THR A 115 -10.98 -1.87 4.13
CA THR A 115 -12.04 -0.87 4.34
C THR A 115 -11.46 0.52 4.62
N SER A 116 -10.38 0.60 5.41
CA SER A 116 -9.74 1.88 5.69
C SER A 116 -9.09 2.49 4.44
N LEU A 117 -8.43 1.68 3.62
CA LEU A 117 -7.84 2.14 2.35
C LEU A 117 -8.89 2.55 1.32
N VAL A 118 -10.01 1.84 1.21
CA VAL A 118 -11.14 2.22 0.32
C VAL A 118 -11.74 3.56 0.77
N THR A 119 -11.86 3.77 2.08
CA THR A 119 -12.41 5.02 2.61
C THR A 119 -11.44 6.19 2.47
N LEU A 120 -10.12 5.92 2.51
CA LEU A 120 -9.08 6.91 2.30
C LEU A 120 -9.04 7.37 0.83
N ASP A 121 -9.31 6.47 -0.12
CA ASP A 121 -9.36 6.74 -1.57
C ASP A 121 -10.60 7.56 -1.97
N ASP A 122 -10.67 8.79 -1.50
CA ASP A 122 -11.83 9.68 -1.57
C ASP A 122 -11.75 10.74 -2.68
N GLY A 123 -10.76 10.62 -3.56
CA GLY A 123 -10.45 11.58 -4.62
C GLY A 123 -9.58 12.76 -4.16
N ILE A 124 -9.47 13.04 -2.86
CA ILE A 124 -8.49 14.00 -2.31
C ILE A 124 -7.16 13.28 -2.10
N ASN A 125 -7.18 12.06 -1.58
CA ASN A 125 -5.99 11.23 -1.44
C ASN A 125 -5.76 10.37 -2.68
N GLU A 126 -4.50 10.20 -3.07
CA GLU A 126 -4.11 9.22 -4.08
C GLU A 126 -3.66 7.95 -3.37
N VAL A 127 -4.45 6.88 -3.42
CA VAL A 127 -4.22 5.67 -2.62
C VAL A 127 -4.05 4.46 -3.51
N PHE A 128 -2.97 3.70 -3.32
CA PHE A 128 -2.69 2.53 -4.14
C PHE A 128 -2.14 1.36 -3.32
N TYR A 129 -2.65 0.16 -3.62
CA TYR A 129 -1.82 -1.03 -3.48
C TYR A 129 -0.77 -1.01 -4.57
N VAL A 130 0.48 -1.27 -4.21
CA VAL A 130 1.57 -1.29 -5.17
C VAL A 130 2.35 -2.59 -5.08
N ALA A 131 2.47 -3.28 -6.21
CA ALA A 131 3.04 -4.62 -6.26
C ALA A 131 3.93 -4.79 -7.51
N PRO A 132 5.05 -5.53 -7.39
CA PRO A 132 5.97 -5.72 -8.52
C PRO A 132 5.48 -6.79 -9.51
N ARG A 133 5.83 -6.64 -10.78
CA ARG A 133 5.81 -7.70 -11.82
C ARG A 133 7.11 -8.50 -11.80
N PHE A 134 7.56 -8.85 -10.60
CA PHE A 134 8.75 -9.66 -10.33
C PHE A 134 8.71 -10.23 -8.91
N HIS A 135 9.45 -11.31 -8.67
CA HIS A 135 9.42 -12.05 -7.41
C HIS A 135 10.79 -12.53 -6.92
N LYS A 136 11.83 -12.49 -7.75
CA LYS A 136 13.19 -12.98 -7.44
C LYS A 136 14.16 -11.85 -7.12
N HIS A 137 15.19 -12.14 -6.32
CA HIS A 137 16.26 -11.18 -6.02
C HIS A 137 16.96 -10.64 -7.26
N SER A 138 17.21 -11.49 -8.26
CA SER A 138 17.85 -11.06 -9.51
C SER A 138 16.99 -10.04 -10.27
N GLU A 139 15.67 -10.16 -10.20
CA GLU A 139 14.75 -9.29 -10.93
C GLU A 139 14.63 -7.90 -10.30
N ILE A 140 14.61 -7.81 -8.97
CA ILE A 140 14.63 -6.51 -8.28
C ILE A 140 15.98 -5.81 -8.45
N ASN A 141 17.10 -6.55 -8.43
CA ASN A 141 18.41 -5.98 -8.69
C ASN A 141 18.52 -5.43 -10.12
N ASP A 142 17.97 -6.16 -11.10
CA ASP A 142 17.90 -5.72 -12.49
C ASP A 142 17.01 -4.48 -12.66
N ALA A 143 15.82 -4.48 -12.05
CA ALA A 143 14.91 -3.34 -12.08
C ALA A 143 15.54 -2.11 -11.44
N TRP A 144 16.18 -2.26 -10.27
CA TRP A 144 16.89 -1.21 -9.57
C TRP A 144 18.03 -0.62 -10.40
N ALA A 145 18.91 -1.48 -10.94
CA ALA A 145 20.04 -1.03 -11.74
C ALA A 145 19.63 -0.26 -13.01
N LYS A 146 18.42 -0.55 -13.53
CA LYS A 146 17.86 0.09 -14.71
C LYS A 146 16.88 1.23 -14.41
N GLN A 147 16.61 1.53 -13.13
CA GLN A 147 15.59 2.50 -12.70
C GLN A 147 14.19 2.21 -13.28
N LYS A 148 13.80 0.92 -13.25
CA LYS A 148 12.54 0.39 -13.77
C LYS A 148 11.71 -0.31 -12.69
N VAL A 149 11.96 -0.07 -11.42
CA VAL A 149 11.20 -0.68 -10.31
C VAL A 149 9.72 -0.38 -10.45
N ALA A 150 9.31 0.89 -10.62
CA ALA A 150 7.90 1.21 -10.74
C ALA A 150 7.30 1.04 -12.13
N GLU A 151 8.11 1.13 -13.20
CA GLU A 151 7.66 0.72 -14.55
C GLU A 151 7.24 -0.75 -14.50
N ARG A 152 7.99 -1.55 -13.74
CA ARG A 152 7.70 -2.97 -13.48
C ARG A 152 6.81 -3.17 -12.25
N SER A 153 5.97 -2.19 -11.90
CA SER A 153 4.97 -2.30 -10.83
C SER A 153 3.57 -1.99 -11.33
N VAL A 154 2.59 -2.55 -10.65
CA VAL A 154 1.17 -2.21 -10.83
C VAL A 154 0.70 -1.35 -9.66
N PHE A 155 -0.09 -0.32 -9.96
CA PHE A 155 -0.71 0.56 -8.96
C PHE A 155 -2.22 0.36 -9.00
N VAL A 156 -2.77 -0.31 -7.98
CA VAL A 156 -4.19 -0.68 -7.92
C VAL A 156 -4.91 0.20 -6.91
N PRO A 157 -5.83 1.08 -7.33
CA PRO A 157 -6.61 1.88 -6.40
C PRO A 157 -7.59 0.98 -5.61
N PRO A 158 -7.66 1.10 -4.27
CA PRO A 158 -8.61 0.34 -3.47
C PRO A 158 -10.07 0.52 -3.93
N SER A 159 -10.44 1.71 -4.41
CA SER A 159 -11.78 1.99 -4.93
C SER A 159 -12.16 1.14 -6.15
N ALA A 160 -11.20 0.70 -6.98
CA ALA A 160 -11.50 -0.19 -8.12
C ALA A 160 -11.87 -1.61 -7.68
N ILE A 161 -11.36 -2.05 -6.52
CA ILE A 161 -11.76 -3.31 -5.87
C ILE A 161 -13.15 -3.13 -5.24
N GLY A 162 -13.37 -2.01 -4.54
CA GLY A 162 -14.60 -1.75 -3.78
C GLY A 162 -14.61 -2.45 -2.42
N LEU A 163 -15.70 -2.33 -1.67
CA LEU A 163 -15.83 -3.01 -0.37
C LEU A 163 -15.98 -4.53 -0.56
N ILE A 164 -15.46 -5.28 0.40
CA ILE A 164 -15.55 -6.74 0.46
C ILE A 164 -16.61 -7.13 1.48
N TYR A 165 -17.58 -7.93 1.05
CA TYR A 165 -18.78 -8.31 1.81
C TYR A 165 -18.79 -9.78 2.25
N ASP A 166 -17.62 -10.42 2.20
CA ASP A 166 -17.42 -11.79 2.66
C ASP A 166 -16.09 -11.93 3.43
N ASP A 167 -15.82 -13.13 3.93
CA ASP A 167 -14.61 -13.44 4.70
C ASP A 167 -13.65 -14.38 3.94
N ASP A 168 -13.85 -14.56 2.63
CA ASP A 168 -13.02 -15.43 1.81
C ASP A 168 -11.64 -14.82 1.53
N ALA A 169 -10.76 -15.64 0.95
CA ALA A 169 -9.46 -15.19 0.51
C ALA A 169 -9.56 -14.54 -0.88
N HIS A 170 -9.30 -13.24 -0.93
CA HIS A 170 -9.29 -12.46 -2.16
C HIS A 170 -7.87 -12.21 -2.65
N TYR A 171 -7.72 -12.15 -3.98
CA TYR A 171 -6.44 -11.86 -4.62
C TYR A 171 -6.66 -10.79 -5.69
N VAL A 172 -5.66 -9.94 -5.89
CA VAL A 172 -5.54 -9.17 -7.12
C VAL A 172 -4.50 -9.89 -7.98
N SER A 173 -4.89 -10.26 -9.19
CA SER A 173 -4.04 -10.96 -10.17
C SER A 173 -3.83 -10.09 -11.39
N PHE A 174 -2.61 -10.02 -11.89
CA PHE A 174 -2.24 -9.09 -12.96
C PHE A 174 -1.10 -9.61 -13.81
N ASP A 175 -1.11 -9.21 -15.08
CA ASP A 175 0.00 -9.35 -16.02
C ASP A 175 0.45 -7.96 -16.50
N GLU A 176 1.12 -7.89 -17.65
CA GLU A 176 1.55 -6.62 -18.25
C GLU A 176 0.38 -5.74 -18.69
N ASN A 177 -0.76 -6.33 -19.06
CA ASN A 177 -1.86 -5.63 -19.73
C ASN A 177 -3.14 -5.57 -18.91
N ARG A 178 -3.37 -6.54 -18.00
CA ARG A 178 -4.65 -6.72 -17.33
C ARG A 178 -4.51 -6.96 -15.85
N THR A 179 -5.50 -6.47 -15.10
CA THR A 179 -5.59 -6.63 -13.65
C THR A 179 -7.00 -7.09 -13.28
N PHE A 180 -7.09 -8.08 -12.40
CA PHE A 180 -8.35 -8.69 -11.98
C PHE A 180 -8.43 -8.80 -10.47
N PHE A 181 -9.58 -8.48 -9.91
CA PHE A 181 -9.94 -8.90 -8.56
C PHE A 181 -10.53 -10.31 -8.62
N CYS A 182 -9.94 -11.24 -7.87
CA CYS A 182 -10.17 -12.68 -7.97
C CYS A 182 -10.84 -13.23 -6.71
N SER A 183 -12.15 -12.99 -6.59
CA SER A 183 -13.12 -13.73 -5.78
C SER A 183 -14.42 -13.89 -6.56
N GLU A 184 -14.95 -12.75 -7.00
CA GLU A 184 -15.84 -12.58 -8.14
C GLU A 184 -15.00 -11.98 -9.27
N PRO A 185 -14.55 -12.80 -10.25
CA PRO A 185 -13.58 -12.35 -11.24
C PRO A 185 -14.08 -11.12 -12.00
N LYS A 186 -13.46 -9.98 -11.71
CA LYS A 186 -13.78 -8.69 -12.30
C LYS A 186 -12.48 -8.03 -12.74
N GLU A 187 -12.44 -7.60 -13.99
CA GLU A 187 -11.36 -6.74 -14.48
C GLU A 187 -11.46 -5.38 -13.79
N ILE A 188 -10.36 -4.91 -13.24
CA ILE A 188 -10.28 -3.66 -12.50
C ILE A 188 -9.22 -2.77 -13.11
N ASP A 189 -9.47 -1.46 -13.08
CA ASP A 189 -8.50 -0.49 -13.56
C ASP A 189 -7.31 -0.45 -12.60
N ALA A 190 -6.13 -0.50 -13.19
CA ALA A 190 -4.85 -0.31 -12.52
C ALA A 190 -4.01 0.66 -13.35
N LEU A 191 -3.14 1.39 -12.68
CA LEU A 191 -2.32 2.43 -13.29
C LEU A 191 -0.93 1.87 -13.59
N SER A 192 -0.40 2.25 -14.74
CA SER A 192 1.04 2.29 -14.98
C SER A 192 1.66 3.44 -14.18
N ILE A 193 3.00 3.49 -14.14
CA ILE A 193 3.66 4.65 -13.57
C ILE A 193 3.37 5.93 -14.38
N GLU A 194 3.32 5.84 -15.70
CA GLU A 194 3.04 6.97 -16.58
C GLU A 194 1.65 7.56 -16.30
N ASP A 195 0.65 6.70 -16.09
CA ASP A 195 -0.70 7.10 -15.71
C ASP A 195 -0.74 7.75 -14.33
N LEU A 196 -0.04 7.15 -13.35
CA LEU A 196 0.06 7.71 -11.99
C LEU A 196 0.72 9.09 -12.02
N ARG A 197 1.82 9.25 -12.76
CA ARG A 197 2.52 10.52 -12.92
C ARG A 197 1.62 11.57 -13.55
N SER A 198 0.87 11.21 -14.59
CA SER A 198 -0.07 12.11 -15.27
C SER A 198 -1.18 12.56 -14.31
N ARG A 199 -1.79 11.61 -13.61
CA ARG A 199 -2.83 11.88 -12.59
C ARG A 199 -2.35 12.79 -11.47
N LEU A 200 -1.16 12.55 -10.93
CA LEU A 200 -0.55 13.40 -9.90
C LEU A 200 -0.25 14.80 -10.43
N THR A 201 0.28 14.90 -11.66
CA THR A 201 0.58 16.19 -12.30
C THR A 201 -0.68 17.02 -12.48
N GLU A 202 -1.75 16.41 -12.99
CA GLU A 202 -3.05 17.08 -13.14
C GLU A 202 -3.62 17.54 -11.79
N LYS A 203 -3.45 16.74 -10.74
CA LYS A 203 -3.93 17.08 -9.40
C LYS A 203 -3.21 18.30 -8.83
N ILE A 204 -1.88 18.33 -8.95
CA ILE A 204 -1.04 19.45 -8.51
C ILE A 204 -1.34 20.72 -9.32
N GLN A 205 -1.68 20.59 -10.60
CA GLN A 205 -2.09 21.72 -11.45
C GLN A 205 -3.49 22.25 -11.11
N LYS A 206 -4.39 21.40 -10.60
CA LYS A 206 -5.76 21.78 -10.21
C LYS A 206 -5.81 22.50 -8.87
N ASP A 207 -4.93 22.15 -7.94
CA ASP A 207 -4.83 22.81 -6.63
C ASP A 207 -3.44 23.43 -6.46
N GLU A 208 -3.33 24.71 -6.84
CA GLU A 208 -2.08 25.48 -6.72
C GLU A 208 -1.83 26.02 -5.31
N ARG A 209 -2.69 25.69 -4.33
CA ARG A 209 -2.49 26.15 -2.96
C ARG A 209 -1.22 25.56 -2.35
N PRO A 210 -0.45 26.34 -1.59
CA PRO A 210 0.74 25.88 -0.90
C PRO A 210 0.47 24.70 0.04
N LEU A 211 1.44 23.78 0.13
CA LEU A 211 1.36 22.61 1.01
C LEU A 211 1.05 22.97 2.47
N ARG A 212 1.56 24.09 3.01
CA ARG A 212 1.26 24.51 4.39
C ARG A 212 -0.24 24.70 4.64
N GLU A 213 -0.99 25.08 3.61
CA GLU A 213 -2.45 25.28 3.69
C GLU A 213 -3.17 23.94 3.53
N THR A 214 -2.79 23.15 2.53
CA THR A 214 -3.46 21.89 2.21
C THR A 214 -3.14 20.75 3.19
N ALA A 215 -1.95 20.74 3.81
CA ALA A 215 -1.56 19.68 4.74
C ALA A 215 -2.45 19.61 5.99
N VAL A 216 -2.94 20.75 6.48
CA VAL A 216 -3.88 20.79 7.61
C VAL A 216 -5.23 20.19 7.20
N GLU A 217 -5.70 20.50 5.99
CA GLU A 217 -6.92 19.92 5.42
C GLU A 217 -6.78 18.40 5.25
N TRP A 218 -5.64 17.93 4.72
CA TRP A 218 -5.37 16.51 4.57
C TRP A 218 -5.38 15.80 5.92
N ARG A 219 -4.84 16.41 6.97
CA ARG A 219 -4.80 15.80 8.31
C ARG A 219 -6.21 15.61 8.86
N ASN A 220 -7.05 16.64 8.72
CA ASN A 220 -8.43 16.57 9.14
C ASN A 220 -9.20 15.53 8.31
N ASN A 221 -8.98 15.52 6.98
CA ASN A 221 -9.55 14.53 6.07
C ASN A 221 -9.18 13.10 6.49
N ILE A 222 -7.89 12.80 6.71
CA ILE A 222 -7.43 11.48 7.13
C ILE A 222 -8.15 11.02 8.40
N ARG A 223 -8.24 11.87 9.42
CA ARG A 223 -8.92 11.53 10.68
C ARG A 223 -10.40 11.24 10.48
N THR A 224 -11.08 12.06 9.67
CA THR A 224 -12.46 11.78 9.26
C THR A 224 -12.58 10.47 8.48
N ARG A 225 -11.60 10.12 7.62
CA ARG A 225 -11.60 8.84 6.90
C ARG A 225 -11.37 7.65 7.82
N VAL A 226 -10.59 7.79 8.89
CA VAL A 226 -10.46 6.74 9.92
C VAL A 226 -11.82 6.48 10.60
N GLU A 227 -12.54 7.54 10.96
CA GLU A 227 -13.86 7.44 11.59
C GLU A 227 -14.89 6.81 10.63
N ASN A 228 -15.00 7.35 9.41
CA ASN A 228 -15.89 6.82 8.37
C ASN A 228 -15.61 5.36 8.07
N ALA A 229 -14.34 4.97 8.03
CA ALA A 229 -13.97 3.60 7.79
C ALA A 229 -14.48 2.71 8.94
N ARG A 230 -14.30 3.13 10.21
CA ARG A 230 -14.78 2.35 11.37
C ARG A 230 -16.29 2.17 11.34
N GLU A 231 -17.02 3.22 10.98
CA GLU A 231 -18.46 3.15 10.81
C GLU A 231 -18.86 2.20 9.67
N THR A 232 -18.16 2.28 8.54
CA THR A 232 -18.38 1.40 7.38
C THR A 232 -18.14 -0.05 7.76
N GLN A 233 -17.02 -0.34 8.42
CA GLN A 233 -16.71 -1.68 8.90
C GLN A 233 -17.77 -2.17 9.90
N SER A 234 -18.22 -1.32 10.83
CA SER A 234 -19.27 -1.70 11.78
C SER A 234 -20.60 -2.00 11.07
N LYS A 235 -20.94 -1.28 10.00
CA LYS A 235 -22.12 -1.57 9.17
C LYS A 235 -21.97 -2.91 8.45
N LEU A 236 -20.82 -3.14 7.81
CA LEU A 236 -20.51 -4.43 7.16
C LEU A 236 -20.56 -5.60 8.14
N ASP A 237 -19.97 -5.44 9.33
CA ASP A 237 -20.00 -6.45 10.39
C ASP A 237 -21.44 -6.75 10.85
N LYS A 238 -22.31 -5.73 10.95
CA LYS A 238 -23.72 -5.91 11.32
C LYS A 238 -24.55 -6.57 10.23
N GLU A 239 -24.30 -6.22 8.97
CA GLU A 239 -24.96 -6.83 7.82
C GLU A 239 -24.58 -8.31 7.67
N MET A 240 -23.34 -8.66 8.06
CA MET A 240 -22.82 -10.02 7.98
C MET A 240 -23.01 -10.88 9.23
N GLY A 241 -23.16 -10.27 10.42
CA GLY A 241 -23.26 -10.98 11.71
C GLY A 241 -24.46 -10.52 12.55
N GLN A 242 -25.59 -11.23 12.61
CA GLN A 242 -25.72 -12.50 13.34
C GLN A 242 -24.56 -13.50 13.10
N LEU A 243 -23.74 -13.71 14.14
CA LEU A 243 -22.50 -14.52 14.22
C LEU A 243 -21.25 -13.68 13.84
N SER A 244 -20.26 -13.40 14.69
CA SER A 244 -19.75 -14.07 15.89
C SER A 244 -18.99 -13.05 16.76
N GLU A 245 -18.87 -13.30 18.06
CA GLU A 245 -18.01 -12.50 18.95
C GLU A 245 -16.55 -12.48 18.49
N PRO A 246 -15.81 -11.36 18.67
CA PRO A 246 -14.40 -11.30 18.34
C PRO A 246 -13.58 -12.23 19.25
N GLU A 247 -12.88 -13.19 18.64
CA GLU A 247 -11.86 -13.99 19.33
C GLU A 247 -10.80 -13.06 19.92
N SER A 248 -10.67 -13.09 21.25
CA SER A 248 -9.63 -12.38 21.99
C SER A 248 -8.25 -12.91 21.60
N HIS A 249 -7.45 -12.08 20.93
CA HIS A 249 -6.04 -12.39 20.70
C HIS A 249 -5.29 -12.55 22.05
N PRO A 250 -4.40 -13.55 22.19
CA PRO A 250 -3.58 -13.70 23.39
C PRO A 250 -2.69 -12.48 23.60
N ARG A 251 -2.72 -11.92 24.81
CA ARG A 251 -1.85 -10.83 25.25
C ARG A 251 -0.39 -11.22 25.09
N ILE A 252 0.33 -10.50 24.22
CA ILE A 252 1.79 -10.56 24.12
C ILE A 252 2.38 -10.20 25.49
N ARG A 253 3.17 -11.11 26.08
CA ARG A 253 3.94 -10.85 27.31
C ARG A 253 4.90 -9.69 27.06
N ARG A 254 4.78 -8.63 27.87
CA ARG A 254 5.74 -7.52 27.94
C ARG A 254 7.14 -8.08 28.19
N ARG A 255 8.05 -7.93 27.23
CA ARG A 255 9.50 -8.07 27.46
C ARG A 255 9.99 -6.86 28.25
N SER A 256 11.00 -7.09 29.07
CA SER A 256 11.70 -6.06 29.86
C SER A 256 12.13 -4.89 28.98
N PRO A 257 12.08 -3.65 29.48
CA PRO A 257 12.49 -2.48 28.71
C PRO A 257 13.97 -2.61 28.29
N PRO A 258 14.31 -2.24 27.04
CA PRO A 258 15.71 -2.15 26.62
C PRO A 258 16.44 -1.07 27.45
N PRO A 259 17.78 -1.15 27.56
CA PRO A 259 18.57 -0.16 28.25
C PRO A 259 18.32 1.24 27.68
N THR A 260 18.23 2.22 28.56
CA THR A 260 17.97 3.62 28.24
C THR A 260 19.15 4.18 27.45
N MET A 261 18.98 4.33 26.14
CA MET A 261 19.88 5.15 25.32
C MET A 261 19.68 6.62 25.71
N GLU A 262 20.77 7.39 25.76
CA GLU A 262 20.69 8.84 25.87
C GLU A 262 20.02 9.39 24.61
N ILE A 263 18.73 9.72 24.74
CA ILE A 263 17.93 10.32 23.68
C ILE A 263 18.42 11.76 23.57
N ARG A 264 18.99 12.12 22.41
CA ARG A 264 19.24 13.53 22.09
C ARG A 264 17.92 14.29 22.23
N PRO A 265 17.89 15.47 22.87
CA PRO A 265 16.67 16.24 22.97
C PRO A 265 16.09 16.43 21.56
N GLU A 266 14.81 16.09 21.39
CA GLU A 266 14.10 16.33 20.14
C GLU A 266 14.20 17.82 19.81
N LYS A 267 14.64 18.13 18.59
CA LYS A 267 14.62 19.49 18.11
C LYS A 267 13.15 19.89 17.95
N GLU A 268 12.79 21.09 18.39
CA GLU A 268 11.43 21.61 18.15
C GLU A 268 11.21 21.72 16.64
N LEU A 269 10.29 20.92 16.12
CA LEU A 269 9.84 20.98 14.75
C LEU A 269 9.03 22.28 14.54
N SER A 270 9.16 22.89 13.37
CA SER A 270 8.20 23.92 12.98
C SER A 270 6.78 23.33 12.93
N GLU A 271 5.77 24.18 13.09
CA GLU A 271 4.35 23.76 13.05
C GLU A 271 4.03 22.97 11.77
N GLU A 272 4.56 23.40 10.62
CA GLU A 272 4.34 22.76 9.34
C GLU A 272 4.99 21.36 9.31
N ARG A 273 6.23 21.22 9.78
CA ARG A 273 6.92 19.93 9.86
C ARG A 273 6.21 18.96 10.81
N ARG A 274 5.66 19.47 11.91
CA ARG A 274 4.84 18.66 12.83
C ARG A 274 3.58 18.14 12.14
N VAL A 275 2.89 18.97 11.36
CA VAL A 275 1.68 18.54 10.63
C VAL A 275 1.99 17.44 9.63
N VAL A 276 3.04 17.58 8.80
CA VAL A 276 3.35 16.52 7.82
C VAL A 276 3.89 15.25 8.50
N ARG A 277 4.56 15.40 9.65
CA ARG A 277 4.95 14.26 10.47
C ARG A 277 3.74 13.50 11.00
N GLU A 278 2.76 14.20 11.57
CA GLU A 278 1.50 13.62 12.03
C GLU A 278 0.76 12.91 10.89
N LEU A 279 0.75 13.49 9.68
CA LEU A 279 0.16 12.85 8.49
C LEU A 279 0.80 11.49 8.19
N ALA A 280 2.14 11.44 8.20
CA ALA A 280 2.87 10.21 7.93
C ALA A 280 2.66 9.15 9.03
N ASP A 281 2.64 9.58 10.29
CA ASP A 281 2.37 8.69 11.42
C ASP A 281 0.92 8.16 11.37
N ASP A 282 -0.06 8.99 11.04
CA ASP A 282 -1.47 8.59 10.87
C ASP A 282 -1.62 7.62 9.67
N ALA A 283 -0.93 7.89 8.54
CA ALA A 283 -0.90 7.00 7.37
C ALA A 283 -0.40 5.59 7.74
N GLN A 284 0.74 5.53 8.44
CA GLN A 284 1.33 4.27 8.85
C GLN A 284 0.47 3.56 9.90
N ARG A 285 -0.05 4.29 10.89
CA ARG A 285 -0.78 3.73 12.03
C ARG A 285 -2.14 3.18 11.64
N TYR A 286 -2.91 3.90 10.83
CA TYR A 286 -4.31 3.57 10.57
C TYR A 286 -4.52 2.82 9.25
N PHE A 287 -3.63 3.01 8.28
CA PHE A 287 -3.77 2.45 6.94
C PHE A 287 -2.65 1.47 6.58
N ASN A 288 -1.58 1.41 7.38
CA ASN A 288 -0.38 0.66 7.06
C ASN A 288 0.11 0.99 5.64
N ALA A 289 0.16 2.29 5.35
CA ALA A 289 0.56 2.85 4.07
C ALA A 289 1.64 3.90 4.29
N GLN A 290 2.58 3.98 3.35
CA GLN A 290 3.58 5.03 3.31
C GLN A 290 2.98 6.28 2.64
N LEU A 291 3.11 7.43 3.30
CA LEU A 291 2.78 8.73 2.71
C LEU A 291 3.99 9.32 1.97
N VAL A 292 3.75 9.75 0.74
CA VAL A 292 4.65 10.54 -0.09
C VAL A 292 3.93 11.82 -0.49
N VAL A 293 4.55 12.99 -0.29
CA VAL A 293 3.98 14.27 -0.73
C VAL A 293 4.58 14.64 -2.07
N VAL A 294 3.75 14.69 -3.11
CA VAL A 294 4.16 14.95 -4.50
C VAL A 294 3.91 16.42 -4.85
N GLN A 295 4.95 17.21 -5.04
CA GLN A 295 4.99 18.61 -5.49
C GLN A 295 5.55 18.80 -6.93
N LYS A 296 5.35 19.99 -7.51
CA LYS A 296 5.99 20.37 -8.78
C LYS A 296 7.39 20.94 -8.56
N VAL A 297 8.27 20.80 -9.53
CA VAL A 297 9.58 21.48 -9.54
C VAL A 297 9.64 22.55 -10.61
N ASP A 298 10.45 23.56 -10.32
CA ASP A 298 10.69 24.72 -11.18
C ASP A 298 11.64 24.33 -12.31
#